data_AF-A0A5K0YM92-F1
#
_entry.id   AF-A0A5K0YM92-F1
#
_cell.length_a   1.000
_cell.length_b   1.000
_cell.length_c   1.000
_cell.angle_alpha   90.00
_cell.angle_beta   90.00
_cell.angle_gamma   90.00
#
_symmetry.space_group_name_H-M   'P 1'
#
loop_
_entity.id
_entity.type
_entity.pdbx_description
1 polymer ?
#
loop_
_entity_poly.entity_id
_entity_poly.type
_entity_poly.pdbx_seq_one_letter_code
_entity_poly.pdbx_strand_id
1 'polypeptide(L)' 'VESAFEFARICRKLDFHNFVFSMKASNPVIMVEAYRLLVAEMYVHGWDYPLHLGVTEAGEGEDGRMKSAIGIGTLLQ' A
#
# COMPACT_ATOMS: atom_id res chain seq x y z
N VAL A 1 -3.44 4.72 6.87
CA VAL A 1 -2.00 4.54 7.17
C VAL A 1 -1.80 4.17 8.63
N GLU A 2 -2.34 4.95 9.58
CA GLU A 2 -2.15 4.68 11.03
C GLU A 2 -2.44 3.24 11.45
N SER A 3 -3.56 2.65 11.02
CA SER A 3 -3.88 1.25 11.35
C SER A 3 -2.78 0.27 10.91
N ALA A 4 -2.17 0.48 9.73
CA ALA A 4 -1.07 -0.37 9.28
C ALA A 4 0.16 -0.25 10.22
N PHE A 5 0.47 0.97 10.67
CA PHE A 5 1.55 1.21 11.62
C PHE A 5 1.27 0.63 13.01
N GLU A 6 0.02 0.67 13.47
CA GLU A 6 -0.39 0.04 14.72
C GLU A 6 -0.04 -1.46 14.72
N PHE A 7 -0.44 -2.19 13.69
CA PHE A 7 -0.11 -3.62 13.56
C PHE A 7 1.40 -3.84 13.37
N ALA A 8 2.08 -3.00 12.59
CA ALA A 8 3.53 -3.11 12.41
C ALA A 8 4.31 -2.89 13.70
N ARG A 9 3.89 -1.95 14.56
CA ARG A 9 4.47 -1.73 15.89
C ARG A 9 4.30 -2.97 16.78
N ILE A 10 3.15 -3.66 16.70
CA ILE A 10 2.94 -4.93 17.41
C ILE A 10 3.91 -6.00 16.91
N CYS A 11 4.01 -6.19 15.58
CA CYS A 11 4.95 -7.14 14.98
C CYS A 11 6.39 -6.88 15.42
N ARG A 12 6.85 -5.62 15.35
CA ARG A 12 8.21 -5.23 15.79
C ARG A 12 8.44 -5.42 17.28
N LYS A 13 7.44 -5.15 18.13
CA LYS A 13 7.53 -5.39 19.59
C LYS A 13 7.74 -6.87 19.91
N LEU A 14 7.28 -7.76 19.03
CA LEU A 14 7.42 -9.21 19.14
C LEU A 14 8.61 -9.75 18.33
N ASP A 15 9.51 -8.87 17.86
CA ASP A 15 10.66 -9.23 17.00
C ASP A 15 10.26 -9.97 15.70
N PHE A 16 9.04 -9.73 15.23
CA PHE A 16 8.51 -10.31 14.00
C PHE A 16 8.62 -9.30 12.85
N HIS A 17 9.47 -9.62 11.87
CA HIS A 17 9.75 -8.74 10.73
C HIS A 17 9.29 -9.32 9.37
N ASN A 18 8.78 -10.54 9.35
CA ASN A 18 8.37 -11.23 8.12
C ASN A 18 6.94 -10.84 7.72
N PHE A 19 6.72 -9.58 7.36
CA PHE A 19 5.44 -9.09 6.87
C PHE A 19 5.58 -8.12 5.70
N VAL A 20 4.46 -7.84 5.06
CA VAL A 20 4.34 -6.99 3.87
C VAL A 20 3.18 -6.02 4.10
N PHE A 21 3.32 -4.77 3.67
CA PHE A 21 2.21 -3.81 3.69
C PHE A 21 1.40 -3.84 2.39
N SER A 22 0.11 -3.55 2.50
CA SER A 22 -0.78 -3.40 1.35
C SER A 22 -1.88 -2.39 1.68
N MET A 23 -1.95 -1.30 0.91
CA MET A 23 -2.97 -0.26 1.04
C MET A 23 -3.92 -0.34 -0.15
N LYS A 24 -4.99 -1.14 -0.08
CA LYS A 24 -5.93 -1.30 -1.21
C LYS A 24 -7.13 -0.36 -1.06
N ALA A 25 -7.54 0.28 -2.15
CA ALA A 25 -8.81 1.01 -2.25
C ALA A 25 -9.38 0.89 -3.67
N SER A 26 -10.69 1.09 -3.83
CA SER A 26 -11.38 1.03 -5.12
C SER A 26 -11.25 2.32 -5.94
N ASN A 27 -10.98 3.43 -5.27
CA ASN A 27 -10.57 4.68 -5.92
C ASN A 27 -9.04 4.71 -6.07
N PRO A 28 -8.50 4.67 -7.32
CA PRO A 28 -7.07 4.66 -7.56
C PRO A 28 -6.33 5.88 -6.99
N VAL A 29 -6.96 7.06 -6.96
CA VAL A 29 -6.35 8.28 -6.42
C VAL A 29 -6.11 8.14 -4.91
N ILE A 30 -7.13 7.67 -4.17
CA ILE A 30 -7.02 7.44 -2.72
C ILE A 30 -5.98 6.35 -2.44
N MET A 31 -5.95 5.30 -3.25
CA MET A 31 -4.98 4.21 -3.12
C MET A 31 -3.54 4.72 -3.28
N VAL A 32 -3.27 5.50 -4.33
CA VAL A 32 -1.93 6.07 -4.60
C VAL A 32 -1.47 6.94 -3.43
N GLU A 33 -2.31 7.85 -2.95
CA GLU A 33 -1.97 8.72 -1.83
C GLU A 33 -1.75 7.92 -0.53
N ALA A 34 -2.52 6.87 -0.29
CA ALA A 34 -2.32 6.01 0.87
C ALA A 34 -0.97 5.26 0.84
N TYR A 35 -0.51 4.78 -0.32
CA TYR A 35 0.82 4.20 -0.45
C TYR A 35 1.93 5.23 -0.27
N ARG A 36 1.79 6.42 -0.86
CA ARG A 36 2.78 7.51 -0.70
C ARG A 36 2.93 7.93 0.75
N LEU A 37 1.83 8.10 1.46
CA LEU A 37 1.83 8.41 2.89
C LEU A 37 2.44 7.27 3.72
N LEU A 38 2.10 6.01 3.43
CA LEU A 38 2.70 4.85 4.09
C LEU A 38 4.24 4.85 3.94
N VAL A 39 4.75 5.06 2.72
CA VAL A 39 6.18 5.09 2.44
C VAL A 39 6.88 6.28 3.11
N ALA A 40 6.26 7.45 3.10
CA ALA A 40 6.79 8.64 3.78
C ALA A 40 6.97 8.39 5.29
N GLU A 41 5.96 7.81 5.94
CA GLU A 41 6.05 7.42 7.35
C GLU A 41 7.11 6.35 7.58
N MET A 42 7.24 5.37 6.69
CA MET A 42 8.29 4.35 6.79
C MET A 42 9.69 4.97 6.72
N TYR A 43 9.90 5.98 5.86
CA TYR A 43 11.17 6.71 5.82
C TYR A 43 11.48 7.46 7.12
N VAL A 44 10.48 8.12 7.72
CA VAL A 44 10.63 8.79 9.03
C VAL A 44 11.08 7.79 10.11
N HIS A 45 10.56 6.57 10.05
CA HIS A 45 10.88 5.50 11.01
C HIS A 45 12.11 4.65 10.62
N GLY A 46 12.72 4.87 9.46
CA GLY A 46 13.82 4.06 8.94
C GLY A 46 13.44 2.61 8.65
N TRP A 47 12.21 2.36 8.20
CA TRP A 47 11.68 1.03 7.87
C TRP A 47 11.71 0.76 6.37
N ASP A 48 11.95 -0.49 5.99
CA ASP A 48 12.16 -0.95 4.62
C ASP A 48 11.28 -2.17 4.24
N TYR A 49 10.12 -2.31 4.90
CA TYR A 49 9.21 -3.41 4.62
C TYR A 49 8.67 -3.41 3.18
N PRO A 50 8.53 -4.58 2.54
CA PRO A 50 8.02 -4.68 1.18
C PRO A 50 6.56 -4.24 1.08
N LEU A 51 6.18 -3.77 -0.12
CA LEU A 51 4.81 -3.35 -0.46
C LEU A 51 4.20 -4.33 -1.47
N HIS A 52 3.00 -4.81 -1.18
CA HIS A 52 2.15 -5.55 -2.12
C HIS A 52 1.15 -4.59 -2.73
N LEU A 53 1.37 -4.18 -3.99
CA LEU A 53 0.52 -3.20 -4.68
C LEU A 53 -0.78 -3.83 -5.18
N GLY A 54 -1.87 -3.05 -5.16
CA GLY A 54 -3.13 -3.48 -5.77
C GLY A 54 -4.28 -2.50 -5.62
N VAL A 55 -5.12 -2.43 -6.64
CA VAL A 55 -6.46 -1.81 -6.62
C VAL A 55 -7.46 -2.89 -6.21
N THR A 56 -8.37 -2.61 -5.28
CA THR A 56 -9.50 -3.53 -4.99
C THR A 56 -10.71 -3.13 -5.82
N GLU A 57 -11.58 -4.08 -6.16
CA GLU A 57 -12.83 -3.80 -6.91
C GLU A 57 -12.60 -2.99 -8.20
N ALA A 58 -11.57 -3.32 -8.97
CA ALA A 58 -11.25 -2.58 -10.19
C ALA A 58 -12.38 -2.63 -11.24
N GLY A 59 -13.26 -3.62 -11.17
CA GLY A 59 -14.30 -3.90 -12.15
C GLY A 59 -13.87 -4.98 -13.15
N GLU A 60 -14.71 -5.26 -14.14
CA GLU A 60 -14.46 -6.28 -15.14
C GLU A 60 -13.96 -5.70 -16.46
N GLY A 61 -13.37 -6.56 -17.30
CA GLY A 61 -13.00 -6.20 -18.66
C GLY A 61 -12.01 -5.03 -18.73
N GLU A 62 -12.35 -4.04 -19.54
CA GLU A 62 -11.46 -2.91 -19.84
C GLU A 62 -11.36 -1.91 -18.69
N ASP A 63 -12.46 -1.63 -17.98
CA ASP A 63 -12.48 -0.71 -16.83
C ASP A 63 -11.57 -1.23 -15.71
N GLY A 64 -11.64 -2.54 -15.42
CA GLY A 64 -10.76 -3.19 -14.45
C GLY A 64 -9.28 -3.12 -14.82
N ARG A 65 -8.95 -3.32 -16.11
CA ARG A 65 -7.58 -3.19 -16.61
C ARG A 65 -7.09 -1.74 -16.52
N MET A 66 -7.93 -0.78 -16.89
CA MET A 66 -7.58 0.63 -16.89
C MET A 66 -7.34 1.16 -15.47
N LYS A 67 -8.25 0.89 -14.52
CA LYS A 67 -8.07 1.29 -13.12
C LYS A 67 -6.83 0.67 -12.49
N SER A 68 -6.58 -0.62 -12.77
CA SER A 68 -5.39 -1.31 -12.28
C SER A 68 -4.10 -0.72 -12.87
N ALA A 69 -4.07 -0.47 -14.18
CA ALA A 69 -2.92 0.12 -14.85
C ALA A 69 -2.62 1.54 -14.35
N ILE A 70 -3.64 2.38 -14.20
CA ILE A 70 -3.48 3.75 -13.67
C ILE A 70 -3.00 3.69 -12.22
N GLY A 71 -3.67 2.92 -11.37
CA GLY A 71 -3.34 2.85 -9.94
C GLY A 71 -1.93 2.30 -9.69
N ILE A 72 -1.61 1.13 -10.23
CA ILE A 72 -0.32 0.47 -10.01
C ILE A 72 0.79 1.17 -10.79
N GLY A 73 0.55 1.53 -12.06
CA GLY A 73 1.54 2.20 -12.90
C GLY A 73 2.01 3.53 -12.32
N THR A 74 1.11 4.32 -11.72
CA THR A 74 1.46 5.59 -11.06
C THR A 74 2.40 5.41 -9.87
N LEU A 75 2.39 4.25 -9.21
CA LEU A 75 3.25 3.95 -8.06
C LEU A 75 4.61 3.36 -8.46
N LEU A 76 4.77 2.92 -9.71
CA LEU A 76 5.99 2.30 -10.22
C LEU A 76 6.92 3.27 -10.95
N GLN A 77 6.51 4.54 -11.11
CA GLN A 77 7.34 5.63 -11.62
C GLN A 77 8.20 6.23 -10.50
#